data_AF-A0A817PCS3-F1
#
_entry.id   AF-A0A817PCS3-F1
#
_cell.length_a   1.000
_cell.length_b   1.000
_cell.length_c   1.000
_cell.angle_alpha   90.00
_cell.angle_beta   90.00
_cell.angle_gamma   90.00
#
_symmetry.space_group_name_H-M   'P 1'
#
loop_
_entity.id
_entity.type
_entity.pdbx_description
1 polymer ?
#
loop_
_entity_poly.entity_id
_entity_poly.type
_entity_poly.pdbx_seq_one_letter_code
_entity_poly.pdbx_strand_id
1 'polypeptide(L)' 'CGIIGRSLAKKIVPYLNDFKKPILTLNNDNQIEENTCPCAFQIRYQGYKGVLMINNDDQDDNIQVHPSMKKFTSTIGTC' A
#
# COMPACT_ATOMS: atom_id res chain seq x y z
N CYS A 1 -7.52 3.97 -9.60
CA CYS A 1 -6.55 3.15 -8.84
C CYS A 1 -5.18 3.74 -9.09
N GLY A 2 -4.31 3.74 -8.09
CA GLY A 2 -2.92 4.17 -8.22
C GLY A 2 -1.95 3.00 -8.18
N ILE A 3 -0.67 3.31 -8.24
CA ILE A 3 0.44 2.34 -8.19
C ILE A 3 1.33 2.69 -7.01
N ILE A 4 1.88 1.66 -6.36
CA ILE A 4 2.98 1.78 -5.39
C ILE A 4 4.14 0.88 -5.84
N GLY A 5 5.35 1.42 -5.78
CA GLY A 5 6.57 0.64 -6.04
C GLY A 5 6.79 -0.46 -5.01
N ARG A 6 7.35 -1.60 -5.43
CA ARG A 6 7.53 -2.77 -4.56
C ARG A 6 8.50 -2.48 -3.39
N SER A 7 9.54 -1.68 -3.63
CA SER A 7 10.49 -1.27 -2.58
C SER A 7 9.77 -0.49 -1.48
N LEU A 8 8.96 0.51 -1.84
CA LEU A 8 8.19 1.29 -0.88
C LEU A 8 7.15 0.45 -0.13
N ALA A 9 6.46 -0.45 -0.84
CA ALA A 9 5.51 -1.36 -0.21
C ALA A 9 6.18 -2.22 0.87
N LYS A 10 7.36 -2.77 0.60
CA LYS A 10 8.16 -3.53 1.59
C LYS A 10 8.59 -2.69 2.79
N LYS A 11 8.89 -1.40 2.59
CA LYS A 11 9.23 -0.48 3.69
C LYS A 11 8.04 -0.17 4.58
N ILE A 12 6.83 -0.16 4.04
CA ILE A 12 5.61 0.14 4.80
C ILE A 12 5.14 -1.07 5.61
N VAL A 13 5.31 -2.30 5.08
CA VAL A 13 4.81 -3.54 5.71
C VAL A 13 5.14 -3.69 7.21
N PRO A 14 6.37 -3.43 7.69
CA PRO A 14 6.69 -3.52 9.12
C PRO A 14 5.84 -2.60 10.00
N TYR A 15 5.38 -1.47 9.48
CA TYR A 15 4.50 -0.53 10.19
C TYR A 15 3.03 -0.96 10.17
N LEU A 16 2.70 -2.02 9.42
CA LEU A 16 1.35 -2.60 9.34
C LEU A 16 1.22 -3.87 10.21
N ASN A 17 2.18 -4.15 11.09
CA ASN A 17 2.20 -5.41 11.88
C ASN A 17 1.10 -5.49 12.96
N ASP A 18 0.37 -4.41 13.25
CA ASP A 18 -0.84 -4.44 14.09
C ASP A 18 -2.11 -4.87 13.33
N PHE A 19 -2.02 -5.13 12.02
CA PHE A 19 -3.15 -5.68 11.28
C PHE A 19 -3.39 -7.14 11.72
N LYS A 20 -4.45 -7.34 12.51
CA LYS A 20 -5.04 -8.67 12.77
C LYS A 20 -5.02 -9.47 11.48
N LYS A 21 -4.35 -10.63 11.49
CA LYS A 21 -4.20 -11.54 10.35
C LYS A 21 -5.50 -11.63 9.55
N PRO A 22 -5.46 -11.61 8.22
CA PRO A 22 -6.67 -11.74 7.40
C PRO A 22 -7.42 -13.02 7.78
N ILE A 23 -8.76 -12.92 7.87
CA ILE A 23 -9.70 -13.96 8.32
C ILE A 23 -9.56 -15.26 7.50
N LEU A 24 -8.95 -15.19 6.31
CA LEU A 24 -8.69 -16.32 5.41
C LEU A 24 -7.18 -16.54 5.26
N THR A 25 -6.53 -17.00 6.31
CA THR A 25 -5.21 -17.64 6.17
C THR A 25 -5.48 -19.10 5.84
N LEU A 26 -5.28 -19.50 4.58
CA LEU A 26 -5.25 -20.93 4.24
C LEU A 26 -3.98 -21.50 4.88
N ASN A 27 -4.15 -22.15 6.04
CA ASN A 27 -3.09 -22.84 6.74
C ASN A 27 -2.55 -23.96 5.84
N ASN A 28 -1.46 -23.70 5.13
CA ASN A 28 -0.59 -24.76 4.65
C ASN A 28 0.55 -24.85 5.66
N ASP A 29 0.54 -25.92 6.45
CA ASP A 29 1.50 -26.25 7.49
C ASP A 29 2.88 -26.60 6.91
N ASN A 30 3.53 -25.64 6.27
CA ASN A 30 4.95 -25.65 5.99
C ASN A 30 5.48 -24.25 6.26
N GLN A 31 6.36 -24.13 7.25
CA GLN A 31 7.02 -22.91 7.66
C GLN A 31 7.69 -22.22 6.46
N ILE A 32 7.08 -21.14 5.99
CA ILE A 32 7.76 -20.13 5.18
C ILE A 32 7.47 -18.82 5.91
N GLU A 33 8.51 -18.20 6.48
CA GLU A 33 8.50 -16.78 6.83
C GLU A 33 8.39 -15.96 5.53
N GLU A 34 7.24 -16.05 4.88
CA GLU A 34 6.90 -15.18 3.77
C GLU A 34 6.53 -13.85 4.40
N ASN A 35 7.48 -12.90 4.42
CA ASN A 35 7.20 -11.48 4.58
C ASN A 35 6.10 -11.09 3.57
N THR A 36 4.84 -11.21 3.97
CA THR A 36 3.70 -11.18 3.05
C THR A 36 3.38 -9.73 2.75
N CYS A 37 4.15 -9.13 1.84
CA CYS A 37 3.87 -7.80 1.34
C CYS A 37 2.51 -7.83 0.61
N PRO A 38 1.50 -7.05 1.05
CA PRO A 38 0.16 -7.15 0.50
C PRO A 38 0.14 -6.58 -0.92
N CYS A 39 -0.55 -7.24 -1.85
CA CYS A 39 -0.57 -6.85 -3.25
C CYS A 39 -1.26 -5.50 -3.53
N ALA A 40 -2.07 -5.02 -2.58
CA ALA A 40 -2.84 -3.79 -2.69
C ALA A 40 -3.01 -3.10 -1.34
N PHE A 41 -3.11 -1.77 -1.37
CA PHE A 41 -3.30 -0.93 -0.19
C PHE A 41 -4.49 0.01 -0.41
N GLN A 42 -5.45 0.02 0.51
CA GLN A 42 -6.48 1.05 0.54
C GLN A 42 -5.95 2.28 1.28
N ILE A 43 -5.91 3.44 0.62
CA ILE A 43 -5.29 4.65 1.14
C ILE A 43 -6.26 5.81 1.32
N ARG A 44 -5.92 6.68 2.28
CA ARG A 44 -6.38 8.07 2.38
C ARG A 44 -5.15 8.95 2.59
N TYR A 45 -4.84 9.82 1.63
CA TYR A 45 -3.62 10.63 1.67
C TYR A 45 -3.86 12.01 1.04
N GLN A 46 -3.71 13.08 1.82
CA GLN A 46 -3.78 14.48 1.35
C GLN A 46 -4.92 14.81 0.37
N GLY A 47 -6.13 14.34 0.65
CA GLY A 47 -7.30 14.54 -0.22
C GLY A 47 -7.47 13.51 -1.33
N TYR A 48 -6.55 12.56 -1.48
CA TYR A 48 -6.70 11.38 -2.33
C TYR A 48 -7.28 10.21 -1.53
N LYS A 49 -8.23 9.49 -2.15
CA LYS A 49 -8.82 8.25 -1.61
C LYS A 49 -8.89 7.20 -2.72
N GLY A 50 -8.47 5.98 -2.41
CA GLY A 50 -8.62 4.86 -3.33
C GLY A 50 -7.75 3.68 -2.95
N VAL A 51 -7.36 2.89 -3.94
CA VAL A 51 -6.49 1.72 -3.80
C VAL A 51 -5.20 1.97 -4.59
N LEU A 52 -4.07 1.53 -4.03
CA LEU A 52 -2.78 1.41 -4.70
C LEU A 52 -2.50 -0.06 -4.94
N MET A 53 -2.05 -0.40 -6.15
CA MET A 53 -1.60 -1.75 -6.50
C MET A 53 -0.08 -1.78 -6.54
N ILE A 54 0.53 -2.88 -6.09
CA ILE A 54 1.97 -3.06 -6.24
C ILE A 54 2.30 -3.22 -7.73
N ASN A 55 3.23 -2.40 -8.22
CA ASN A 55 3.90 -2.68 -9.49
C ASN A 55 5.15 -3.52 -9.21
N ASN A 56 5.21 -4.69 -9.85
CA ASN A 56 6.30 -5.65 -9.66
C ASN A 56 7.56 -5.28 -10.46
N ASP A 57 7.39 -4.47 -11.50
CA ASP A 57 8.47 -4.03 -12.38
C ASP A 57 9.15 -2.75 -11.88
N ASP A 58 8.49 -2.04 -10.94
CA ASP A 58 8.97 -0.78 -10.39
C ASP A 58 9.75 -0.99 -9.09
N GLN A 59 11.03 -0.63 -9.12
CA GLN A 59 11.94 -0.69 -7.98
C GLN A 59 11.99 0.63 -7.20
N ASP A 60 11.38 1.68 -7.73
CA ASP A 60 11.47 3.01 -7.14
C ASP A 60 10.56 3.14 -5.90
N ASP A 61 10.96 4.02 -4.98
CA ASP A 61 10.17 4.37 -3.81
C ASP A 61 9.11 5.43 -4.13
N ASN A 62 8.23 5.13 -5.09
CA ASN A 62 7.23 6.08 -5.57
C ASN A 62 5.79 5.60 -5.33
N ILE A 63 4.88 6.58 -5.33
CA ILE A 63 3.43 6.36 -5.41
C ILE A 63 2.91 7.18 -6.58
N GLN A 64 2.14 6.55 -7.45
CA GLN A 64 1.46 7.23 -8.55
C GLN A 64 -0.04 7.26 -8.26
N VAL A 65 -0.61 8.45 -8.15
CA VAL A 65 -2.05 8.65 -7.94
C VAL A 65 -2.71 9.19 -9.20
N HIS A 66 -3.93 8.73 -9.47
CA HIS A 66 -4.72 9.21 -10.61
C HIS A 66 -5.61 10.40 -10.19
N PRO A 67 -5.86 11.41 -11.06
CA PRO A 67 -6.71 12.55 -10.73
C PRO A 67 -8.11 12.18 -10.20
N SER A 68 -8.70 11.08 -10.67
CA SER A 68 -10.00 10.59 -10.19
C SER A 68 -10.02 10.15 -8.71
N MET A 69 -8.84 9.93 -8.12
CA MET A 69 -8.68 9.62 -6.69
C MET A 69 -8.76 10.88 -5.82
N LYS A 70 -8.55 12.07 -6.39
CA LYS A 70 -8.62 13.35 -5.67
C LYS A 70 -10.07 13.67 -5.32
N LYS A 71 -10.33 13.92 -4.04
CA LYS A 71 -11.65 14.28 -3.49
C LYS A 71 -11.72 15.74 -3.09
N PHE A 72 -10.61 16.30 -2.66
CA PHE A 72 -10.44 17.72 -2.38
C PHE A 72 -8.98 18.11 -2.57
N THR A 73 -8.71 19.40 -2.72
CA THR A 73 -7.34 19.94 -2.62
C THR A 73 -7.04 20.17 -1.15
N SER A 74 -6.03 19.49 -0.61
CA SER A 74 -5.58 19.76 0.75
C SER A 74 -5.09 21.20 0.84
N THR A 75 -5.65 22.00 1.75
CA THR A 75 -5.20 23.36 2.05
C THR A 75 -4.00 23.39 3.00
N ILE A 76 -3.55 22.22 3.49
CA ILE A 76 -2.30 22.08 4.24
C ILE A 76 -1.15 22.16 3.23
N GLY A 77 -0.82 23.38 2.83
CA GLY A 77 0.42 23.72 2.14
C GLY A 77 1.32 24.47 3.12
N THR A 78 2.51 23.90 3.37
CA THR A 78 3.77 24.58 3.75
C THR A 78 3.65 25.97 4.37
N CYS A 79 3.81 26.04 5.70
CA CYS A 79 4.42 27.20 6.34
C CYS A 79 5.92 27.22 6.02
#